data_AF-A0A1N7NMJ1-F1
#
_entry.id   AF-A0A1N7NMJ1-F1
#
_cell.length_a   1.000
_cell.length_b   1.000
_cell.length_c   1.000
_cell.angle_alpha   90.00
_cell.angle_beta   90.00
_cell.angle_gamma   90.00
#
_symmetry.space_group_name_H-M   'P 1'
#
loop_
_entity.id
_entity.type
_entity.pdbx_description
1 polymer ?
#
loop_
_entity_poly.entity_id
_entity_poly.type
_entity_poly.pdbx_seq_one_letter_code
_entity_poly.pdbx_strand_id
1 'polypeptide(L)'
;MGLLGNILVTFALMLWPMVWIVSIMGMGGPGASNRLDWMIQLLVYMSYPIWMFGLLSLAGKSFWGLASGYFLIGCLVLFIIFNAGMFRSISNLLQGIRNEGYSVAKSTAYFNAKPIVEADAKSFDTFKGDLSYFFAYHAWDNEHTYYRGEVVEGAPGGPLEALNDLSRSRDYVASGETVIYGNTVLRGCSLSHLEFFEDIEKYWARCGEKIYYAGNIVEGADAQSFTPLNSWLAHDNYRFYECTEVTDTTADASSFQRIDGGYYRDHHRIFYLPDSTIQEVEGVDLNTFEVVYEVLGEVRSDARDAHSRYYNGERVSSH
;
A
#
# COMPACT_ATOMS: atom_id res chain seq x y z
N MET A 1 -49.96 -9.88 17.02
CA MET A 1 -49.38 -11.13 16.47
C MET A 1 -49.34 -12.19 17.57
N GLY A 2 -49.36 -13.49 17.27
CA GLY A 2 -49.21 -14.56 18.28
C GLY A 2 -47.75 -14.73 18.75
N LEU A 3 -47.53 -15.50 19.83
CA LEU A 3 -46.22 -15.71 20.46
C LEU A 3 -45.14 -16.18 19.46
N LEU A 4 -45.45 -17.19 18.64
CA LEU A 4 -44.52 -17.74 17.65
C LEU A 4 -44.08 -16.67 16.63
N GLY A 5 -45.00 -15.83 16.17
CA GLY A 5 -44.66 -14.76 15.23
C GLY A 5 -43.74 -13.71 15.84
N ASN A 6 -43.97 -13.31 17.10
CA ASN A 6 -43.10 -12.38 17.79
C ASN A 6 -41.68 -12.96 17.95
N ILE A 7 -41.57 -14.26 18.28
CA ILE A 7 -40.28 -14.96 18.38
C ILE A 7 -39.55 -14.96 17.03
N LEU A 8 -40.23 -15.33 15.94
CA LEU A 8 -39.62 -15.37 14.59
C LEU A 8 -39.13 -13.99 14.14
N VAL A 9 -39.94 -12.94 14.32
CA VAL A 9 -39.54 -11.55 14.02
C VAL A 9 -38.34 -11.13 14.87
N THR A 10 -38.30 -11.52 16.15
CA THR A 10 -37.18 -11.21 17.04
C THR A 10 -35.88 -11.88 16.56
N PHE A 11 -35.93 -13.17 16.22
CA PHE A 11 -34.78 -13.88 15.64
C PHE A 11 -34.31 -13.24 14.33
N ALA A 12 -35.25 -12.85 13.46
CA ALA A 12 -34.90 -12.15 12.23
C ALA A 12 -34.18 -10.83 12.51
N LEU A 13 -34.60 -10.05 13.51
CA LEU A 13 -33.94 -8.78 13.88
C LEU A 13 -32.55 -8.96 14.45
N MET A 14 -32.28 -10.06 15.17
CA MET A 14 -30.96 -10.33 15.72
C MET A 14 -29.88 -10.49 14.64
N LEU A 15 -30.27 -10.81 13.41
CA LEU A 15 -29.35 -10.89 12.28
C LEU A 15 -28.97 -9.52 11.71
N TRP A 16 -29.70 -8.45 12.05
CA TRP A 16 -29.52 -7.15 11.39
C TRP A 16 -28.13 -6.59 11.60
N PRO A 17 -27.57 -6.54 12.82
CA PRO A 17 -26.20 -6.06 13.03
C PRO A 17 -25.13 -6.85 12.25
N MET A 18 -25.32 -8.17 12.09
CA MET A 18 -24.41 -9.01 11.30
C MET A 18 -24.45 -8.62 9.82
N VAL A 19 -25.63 -8.35 9.26
CA VAL A 19 -25.77 -7.87 7.89
C VAL A 19 -25.01 -6.54 7.69
N TRP A 20 -25.05 -5.63 8.67
CA TRP A 20 -24.28 -4.39 8.62
C TRP A 20 -22.77 -4.63 8.60
N ILE A 21 -22.26 -5.50 9.48
CA ILE A 21 -20.81 -5.83 9.54
C ILE A 21 -20.34 -6.43 8.22
N VAL A 22 -21.07 -7.41 7.69
CA VAL A 22 -20.75 -8.05 6.41
C VAL A 22 -20.79 -7.03 5.26
N SER A 23 -21.72 -6.08 5.30
CA SER A 23 -21.82 -5.02 4.29
C SER A 23 -20.61 -4.09 4.31
N ILE A 24 -20.10 -3.71 5.49
CA ILE A 24 -18.88 -2.90 5.63
C ILE A 24 -17.67 -3.67 5.11
N MET A 25 -17.53 -4.95 5.49
CA MET A 25 -16.44 -5.80 5.00
C MET A 25 -16.51 -5.97 3.48
N GLY A 26 -17.72 -6.14 2.94
CA GLY A 26 -17.97 -6.22 1.51
C GLY A 26 -17.67 -4.93 0.74
N MET A 27 -17.59 -3.78 1.41
CA MET A 27 -17.11 -2.52 0.84
C MET A 27 -15.61 -2.29 1.00
N GLY A 28 -14.90 -3.12 1.78
CA GLY A 28 -13.46 -2.98 2.02
C GLY A 28 -12.57 -3.52 0.89
N GLY A 29 -13.15 -4.18 -0.11
CA GLY A 29 -12.41 -4.67 -1.27
C GLY A 29 -12.06 -3.55 -2.26
N PRO A 30 -10.91 -3.61 -2.96
CA PRO A 30 -10.52 -2.62 -3.97
C PRO A 30 -11.60 -2.40 -5.02
N GLY A 31 -12.00 -1.15 -5.25
CA GLY A 31 -13.01 -0.79 -6.23
C GLY A 31 -14.45 -1.19 -5.89
N ALA A 32 -14.71 -1.81 -4.73
CA ALA A 32 -16.07 -2.20 -4.32
C ALA A 32 -16.98 -0.96 -4.17
N SER A 33 -16.42 0.15 -3.71
CA SER A 33 -17.09 1.44 -3.56
C SER A 33 -17.46 2.11 -4.90
N ASN A 34 -16.95 1.61 -6.03
CA ASN A 34 -17.23 2.11 -7.38
C ASN A 34 -18.31 1.30 -8.13
N ARG A 35 -18.90 0.26 -7.50
CA ARG A 35 -19.92 -0.59 -8.13
C ARG A 35 -21.32 -0.22 -7.67
N LEU A 36 -22.06 0.48 -8.53
CA LEU A 36 -23.41 0.98 -8.23
C LEU A 36 -24.40 -0.16 -7.93
N ASP A 37 -24.39 -1.22 -8.73
CA ASP A 37 -25.24 -2.39 -8.58
C ASP A 37 -25.01 -3.10 -7.24
N TRP A 38 -23.75 -3.29 -6.87
CA TRP A 38 -23.35 -3.87 -5.59
C TRP A 38 -23.85 -3.05 -4.40
N MET A 39 -23.69 -1.73 -4.45
CA MET A 39 -24.16 -0.84 -3.37
C MET A 39 -25.68 -0.84 -3.23
N ILE A 40 -26.42 -0.86 -4.35
CA ILE A 40 -27.88 -0.95 -4.33
C ILE A 40 -28.31 -2.30 -3.72
N GLN A 41 -27.65 -3.40 -4.09
CA GLN A 41 -27.93 -4.72 -3.51
C GLN A 41 -27.74 -4.69 -1.99
N LEU A 42 -26.62 -4.15 -1.49
CA LEU A 42 -26.36 -4.01 -0.05
C LEU A 42 -27.46 -3.21 0.65
N LEU A 43 -27.87 -2.05 0.11
CA LEU A 43 -28.97 -1.27 0.69
C LEU A 43 -30.28 -2.05 0.76
N VAL A 44 -30.63 -2.79 -0.30
CA VAL A 44 -31.83 -3.62 -0.33
C VAL A 44 -31.74 -4.69 0.76
N TYR A 45 -30.63 -5.41 0.86
CA TYR A 45 -30.44 -6.43 1.90
C TYR A 45 -30.53 -5.83 3.31
N MET A 46 -29.87 -4.70 3.56
CA MET A 46 -29.84 -4.05 4.86
C MET A 46 -31.20 -3.43 5.27
N SER A 47 -32.10 -3.23 4.31
CA SER A 47 -33.44 -2.68 4.55
C SER A 47 -34.48 -3.73 4.93
N TYR A 48 -34.13 -5.03 5.05
CA TYR A 48 -35.10 -6.10 5.36
C TYR A 48 -36.00 -5.84 6.59
N PRO A 49 -35.55 -5.19 7.68
CA PRO A 49 -36.44 -4.91 8.82
C PRO A 49 -37.50 -3.86 8.50
N ILE A 50 -37.21 -2.92 7.58
CA ILE A 50 -38.18 -1.94 7.09
C ILE A 50 -39.29 -2.66 6.34
N TRP A 51 -38.94 -3.56 5.42
CA TRP A 51 -39.93 -4.35 4.67
C TRP A 51 -40.78 -5.22 5.60
N MET A 52 -40.12 -5.88 6.56
CA MET A 52 -40.78 -6.73 7.55
C MET A 52 -41.79 -5.93 8.41
N PHE A 53 -41.37 -4.84 9.03
CA PHE A 53 -42.27 -4.02 9.86
C PHE A 53 -43.29 -3.24 9.02
N GLY A 54 -42.98 -2.91 7.77
CA GLY A 54 -43.92 -2.35 6.81
C GLY A 54 -45.10 -3.28 6.56
N LEU A 55 -44.82 -4.55 6.25
CA LEU A 55 -45.86 -5.57 6.05
C LEU A 55 -46.68 -5.82 7.32
N LEU A 56 -46.05 -5.83 8.50
CA LEU A 56 -46.75 -5.99 9.77
C LEU A 56 -47.66 -4.80 10.09
N SER A 57 -47.21 -3.58 9.78
CA SER A 57 -47.99 -2.36 9.96
C SER A 57 -49.19 -2.33 9.03
N LEU A 58 -49.01 -2.69 7.75
CA LEU A 58 -50.10 -2.81 6.77
C LEU A 58 -51.14 -3.85 7.18
N ALA A 59 -50.70 -4.96 7.78
CA ALA A 59 -51.58 -6.02 8.27
C ALA A 59 -52.21 -5.72 9.66
N GLY A 60 -51.98 -4.52 10.24
CA GLY A 60 -52.50 -4.14 11.55
C GLY A 60 -51.99 -5.01 12.70
N LYS A 61 -50.83 -5.66 12.55
CA LYS A 61 -50.28 -6.57 13.56
C LYS A 61 -49.41 -5.83 14.57
N SER A 62 -49.61 -6.12 15.85
CA SER A 62 -48.70 -5.72 16.93
C SER A 62 -47.47 -6.62 17.03
N PHE A 63 -46.35 -6.05 17.48
CA PHE A 63 -45.11 -6.74 17.86
C PHE A 63 -44.89 -6.54 19.36
N TRP A 64 -44.86 -7.63 20.13
CA TRP A 64 -44.79 -7.61 21.60
C TRP A 64 -45.75 -6.60 22.28
N GLY A 65 -47.01 -6.57 21.82
CA GLY A 65 -48.06 -5.71 22.38
C GLY A 65 -48.03 -4.25 21.92
N LEU A 66 -46.98 -3.82 21.23
CA LEU A 66 -46.85 -2.48 20.67
C LEU A 66 -47.23 -2.45 19.19
N ALA A 67 -47.70 -1.30 18.70
CA ALA A 67 -47.98 -1.12 17.28
C ALA A 67 -46.68 -1.25 16.45
N SER A 68 -46.71 -2.09 15.41
CA SER A 68 -45.54 -2.33 14.53
C SER A 68 -45.04 -1.07 13.82
N GLY A 69 -45.90 -0.06 13.63
CA GLY A 69 -45.53 1.23 13.07
C GLY A 69 -44.43 1.96 13.84
N TYR A 70 -44.36 1.83 15.17
CA TYR A 70 -43.26 2.44 15.95
C TYR A 70 -41.90 1.83 15.58
N PHE A 71 -41.87 0.51 15.39
CA PHE A 71 -40.64 -0.20 15.00
C PHE A 71 -40.27 0.09 13.54
N LEU A 72 -41.27 0.25 12.65
CA LEU A 72 -41.02 0.69 11.27
C LEU A 72 -40.32 2.05 11.25
N ILE A 73 -40.82 3.03 12.00
CA ILE A 73 -40.21 4.37 12.10
C ILE A 73 -38.79 4.25 12.65
N GLY A 74 -38.59 3.50 13.73
CA GLY A 74 -37.26 3.26 14.30
C GLY A 74 -36.29 2.64 13.28
N CYS A 75 -36.72 1.62 12.55
CA CYS A 75 -35.90 0.97 11.54
C CYS A 75 -35.54 1.90 10.38
N LEU A 76 -36.48 2.74 9.93
CA LEU A 76 -36.24 3.76 8.90
C LEU A 76 -35.19 4.77 9.35
N VAL A 77 -35.31 5.28 10.57
CA VAL A 77 -34.35 6.25 11.14
C VAL A 77 -32.95 5.65 11.22
N LEU A 78 -32.82 4.44 11.79
CA LEU A 78 -31.54 3.75 11.89
C LEU A 78 -30.95 3.49 10.50
N PHE A 79 -31.75 2.98 9.57
CA PHE A 79 -31.30 2.69 8.21
C PHE A 79 -30.76 3.92 7.48
N ILE A 80 -31.42 5.07 7.61
CA ILE A 80 -30.97 6.32 6.99
C ILE A 80 -29.65 6.79 7.61
N ILE A 81 -29.57 6.82 8.95
CA ILE A 81 -28.38 7.30 9.67
C ILE A 81 -27.16 6.45 9.32
N PHE A 82 -27.28 5.13 9.44
CA PHE A 82 -26.14 4.25 9.24
C PHE A 82 -25.73 4.11 7.75
N ASN A 83 -26.63 4.38 6.79
CA ASN A 83 -26.31 4.37 5.36
C ASN A 83 -26.03 5.75 4.73
N ALA A 84 -25.95 6.82 5.53
CA ALA A 84 -25.72 8.18 5.02
C ALA A 84 -24.51 8.27 4.07
N GLY A 85 -23.40 7.60 4.42
CA GLY A 85 -22.22 7.50 3.57
C GLY A 85 -22.48 6.76 2.26
N MET A 86 -23.23 5.66 2.30
CA MET A 86 -23.55 4.86 1.11
C MET A 86 -24.44 5.63 0.13
N PHE A 87 -25.41 6.41 0.63
CA PHE A 87 -26.22 7.28 -0.23
C PHE A 87 -25.37 8.35 -0.91
N ARG A 88 -24.40 8.94 -0.21
CA ARG A 88 -23.44 9.89 -0.80
C ARG A 88 -22.63 9.22 -1.90
N SER A 89 -22.09 8.03 -1.62
CA SER A 89 -21.30 7.27 -2.58
C SER A 89 -22.11 6.85 -3.82
N ILE A 90 -23.38 6.48 -3.66
CA ILE A 90 -24.31 6.22 -4.78
C ILE A 90 -24.55 7.50 -5.58
N SER A 91 -24.80 8.62 -4.89
CA SER A 91 -24.99 9.91 -5.54
C SER A 91 -23.78 10.33 -6.37
N ASN A 92 -22.57 10.05 -5.90
CA ASN A 92 -21.34 10.26 -6.67
C ASN A 92 -21.36 9.43 -7.96
N LEU A 93 -21.61 8.12 -7.87
CA LEU A 93 -21.62 7.22 -9.04
C LEU A 93 -22.69 7.58 -10.06
N LEU A 94 -23.88 7.98 -9.60
CA LEU A 94 -24.96 8.47 -10.49
C LEU A 94 -24.56 9.74 -11.25
N GLN A 95 -23.59 10.50 -10.74
CA GLN A 95 -23.03 11.68 -11.40
C GLN A 95 -21.78 11.37 -12.23
N GLY A 96 -21.36 10.10 -12.30
CA GLY A 96 -20.12 9.67 -12.97
C GLY A 96 -18.86 9.89 -12.14
N ILE A 97 -18.98 10.21 -10.86
CA ILE A 97 -17.86 10.44 -9.95
C ILE A 97 -17.52 9.13 -9.24
N ARG A 98 -16.26 8.71 -9.33
CA ARG A 98 -15.75 7.53 -8.62
C ARG A 98 -15.49 7.87 -7.15
N ASN A 99 -15.87 6.96 -6.26
CA ASN A 99 -15.61 7.03 -4.83
C ASN A 99 -14.17 6.68 -4.48
N GLU A 100 -13.51 5.90 -5.34
CA GLU A 100 -12.10 5.52 -5.21
C GLU A 100 -11.34 5.77 -6.53
N GLY A 101 -10.15 6.33 -6.43
CA GLY A 101 -9.29 6.71 -7.54
C GLY A 101 -9.74 7.99 -8.24
N TYR A 102 -9.18 8.21 -9.42
CA TYR A 102 -9.48 9.38 -10.24
C TYR A 102 -10.75 9.20 -11.08
N SER A 103 -11.46 10.31 -11.30
CA SER A 103 -12.55 10.40 -12.27
C SER A 103 -12.74 11.83 -12.76
N VAL A 104 -13.31 11.99 -13.95
CA VAL A 104 -13.71 13.30 -14.48
C VAL A 104 -15.21 13.29 -14.69
N ALA A 105 -15.90 14.25 -14.10
CA ALA A 105 -17.34 14.43 -14.26
C ALA A 105 -17.69 15.91 -14.30
N LYS A 106 -18.62 16.29 -15.18
CA LYS A 106 -19.15 17.67 -15.30
C LYS A 106 -18.04 18.75 -15.40
N SER A 107 -16.97 18.48 -16.14
CA SER A 107 -15.81 19.38 -16.29
C SER A 107 -15.02 19.62 -15.00
N THR A 108 -15.01 18.66 -14.09
CA THR A 108 -14.20 18.68 -12.87
C THR A 108 -13.51 17.32 -12.73
N ALA A 109 -12.21 17.34 -12.41
CA ALA A 109 -11.48 16.14 -12.02
C ALA A 109 -11.64 15.89 -10.51
N TYR A 110 -11.66 14.63 -10.12
CA TYR A 110 -11.85 14.20 -8.75
C TYR A 110 -10.84 13.12 -8.39
N PHE A 111 -10.40 13.11 -7.13
CA PHE A 111 -9.72 12.00 -6.50
C PHE A 111 -10.51 11.55 -5.26
N ASN A 112 -10.92 10.28 -5.21
CA ASN A 112 -11.77 9.74 -4.14
C ASN A 112 -13.02 10.60 -3.87
N ALA A 113 -13.72 10.98 -4.94
CA ALA A 113 -14.87 11.90 -4.94
C ALA A 113 -14.63 13.31 -4.35
N LYS A 114 -13.38 13.71 -4.11
CA LYS A 114 -13.02 15.09 -3.77
C LYS A 114 -12.58 15.83 -5.04
N PRO A 115 -13.10 17.04 -5.31
CA PRO A 115 -12.71 17.80 -6.50
C PRO A 115 -11.24 18.23 -6.40
N ILE A 116 -10.55 18.21 -7.53
CA ILE A 116 -9.20 18.76 -7.71
C ILE A 116 -9.39 20.12 -8.40
N VAL A 117 -9.12 21.21 -7.69
CA VAL A 117 -9.52 22.56 -8.12
C VAL A 117 -8.62 23.07 -9.25
N GLU A 118 -7.34 22.70 -9.19
CA GLU A 118 -6.27 23.08 -10.09
C GLU A 118 -6.32 22.33 -11.42
N ALA A 119 -7.13 21.26 -11.50
CA ALA A 119 -7.16 20.36 -12.65
C ALA A 119 -7.91 20.90 -13.86
N ASP A 120 -7.24 20.87 -15.02
CA ASP A 120 -7.91 21.01 -16.31
C ASP A 120 -8.59 19.71 -16.69
N ALA A 121 -9.88 19.61 -16.34
CA ALA A 121 -10.73 18.46 -16.64
C ALA A 121 -10.80 18.09 -18.14
N LYS A 122 -10.45 18.99 -19.07
CA LYS A 122 -10.46 18.68 -20.51
C LYS A 122 -9.27 17.86 -20.95
N SER A 123 -8.10 18.09 -20.34
CA SER A 123 -6.85 17.39 -20.67
C SER A 123 -6.44 16.37 -19.60
N PHE A 124 -7.19 16.28 -18.50
CA PHE A 124 -6.97 15.32 -17.44
C PHE A 124 -7.04 13.86 -17.92
N ASP A 125 -5.97 13.10 -17.68
CA ASP A 125 -5.90 11.67 -18.02
C ASP A 125 -5.12 10.89 -16.95
N THR A 126 -5.23 9.56 -17.02
CA THR A 126 -4.60 8.61 -16.10
C THR A 126 -4.06 7.41 -16.85
N PHE A 127 -3.25 6.60 -16.17
CA PHE A 127 -2.86 5.29 -16.70
C PHE A 127 -4.07 4.39 -16.97
N LYS A 128 -3.97 3.55 -18.02
CA LYS A 128 -5.01 2.64 -18.52
C LYS A 128 -4.48 1.20 -18.58
N GLY A 129 -5.39 0.23 -18.64
CA GLY A 129 -5.01 -1.20 -18.68
C GLY A 129 -4.28 -1.63 -17.41
N ASP A 130 -3.27 -2.49 -17.55
CA ASP A 130 -2.51 -3.04 -16.42
C ASP A 130 -1.77 -1.96 -15.61
N LEU A 131 -1.36 -0.87 -16.27
CA LEU A 131 -0.70 0.26 -15.61
C LEU A 131 -1.64 1.02 -14.67
N SER A 132 -2.95 0.97 -14.90
CA SER A 132 -3.92 1.66 -14.04
C SER A 132 -3.92 1.15 -12.59
N TYR A 133 -3.55 -0.12 -12.39
CA TYR A 133 -3.43 -0.70 -11.04
C TYR A 133 -2.14 -0.25 -10.35
N PHE A 134 -1.01 -0.28 -11.07
CA PHE A 134 0.30 0.04 -10.51
C PHE A 134 0.54 1.53 -10.29
N PHE A 135 -0.12 2.38 -11.07
CA PHE A 135 0.01 3.84 -11.03
C PHE A 135 -1.33 4.53 -10.79
N ALA A 136 -2.23 3.88 -10.05
CA ALA A 136 -3.58 4.37 -9.74
C ALA A 136 -3.60 5.76 -9.06
N TYR A 137 -2.48 6.15 -8.44
CA TYR A 137 -2.31 7.40 -7.73
C TYR A 137 -1.73 8.52 -8.59
N HIS A 138 -1.27 8.22 -9.80
CA HIS A 138 -0.75 9.21 -10.75
C HIS A 138 -1.84 9.64 -11.74
N ALA A 139 -1.88 10.93 -12.01
CA ALA A 139 -2.68 11.53 -13.07
C ALA A 139 -1.97 12.77 -13.60
N TRP A 140 -2.42 13.29 -14.73
CA TRP A 140 -1.85 14.49 -15.31
C TRP A 140 -2.93 15.24 -16.09
N ASP A 141 -2.68 16.51 -16.33
CA ASP A 141 -3.32 17.30 -17.39
C ASP A 141 -2.22 18.02 -18.19
N ASN A 142 -2.55 18.97 -19.06
CA ASN A 142 -1.54 19.66 -19.86
C ASN A 142 -0.61 20.58 -19.05
N GLU A 143 -1.01 21.01 -17.86
CA GLU A 143 -0.29 22.01 -17.05
C GLU A 143 0.37 21.39 -15.81
N HIS A 144 -0.25 20.35 -15.23
CA HIS A 144 0.15 19.77 -13.95
C HIS A 144 0.24 18.24 -13.98
N THR A 145 1.11 17.73 -13.13
CA THR A 145 1.12 16.32 -12.70
C THR A 145 0.50 16.21 -11.30
N TYR A 146 -0.26 15.14 -11.06
CA TYR A 146 -0.97 14.89 -9.81
C TYR A 146 -0.56 13.57 -9.17
N TYR A 147 -0.41 13.59 -7.85
CA TYR A 147 -0.29 12.39 -7.03
C TYR A 147 -1.31 12.41 -5.91
N ARG A 148 -2.17 11.38 -5.86
CA ARG A 148 -3.29 11.27 -4.89
C ARG A 148 -4.19 12.52 -4.83
N GLY A 149 -4.45 13.13 -5.98
CA GLY A 149 -5.32 14.31 -6.09
C GLY A 149 -4.67 15.65 -5.76
N GLU A 150 -3.38 15.67 -5.40
CA GLU A 150 -2.62 16.89 -5.12
C GLU A 150 -1.64 17.17 -6.26
N VAL A 151 -1.36 18.45 -6.53
CA VAL A 151 -0.35 18.86 -7.51
C VAL A 151 1.05 18.43 -7.03
N VAL A 152 1.84 17.85 -7.94
CA VAL A 152 3.24 17.53 -7.70
C VAL A 152 4.09 18.77 -7.96
N GLU A 153 4.56 19.39 -6.90
CA GLU A 153 5.34 20.64 -6.96
C GLU A 153 6.61 20.49 -7.80
N GLY A 154 6.74 21.33 -8.83
CA GLY A 154 7.87 21.35 -9.75
C GLY A 154 7.81 20.32 -10.88
N ALA A 155 6.75 19.50 -10.97
CA ALA A 155 6.56 18.58 -12.09
C ALA A 155 5.79 19.27 -13.23
N PRO A 156 6.23 19.11 -14.49
CA PRO A 156 5.46 19.61 -15.63
C PRO A 156 4.21 18.75 -15.86
N GLY A 157 3.15 19.34 -16.41
CA GLY A 157 2.04 18.60 -17.00
C GLY A 157 2.45 17.82 -18.27
N GLY A 158 1.53 17.02 -18.76
CA GLY A 158 1.71 16.17 -19.93
C GLY A 158 1.60 14.68 -19.62
N PRO A 159 1.55 13.84 -20.68
CA PRO A 159 1.39 12.41 -20.52
C PRO A 159 2.55 11.81 -19.73
N LEU A 160 2.20 11.07 -18.68
CA LEU A 160 3.18 10.39 -17.86
C LEU A 160 3.63 9.08 -18.51
N GLU A 161 4.92 8.86 -18.49
CA GLU A 161 5.56 7.58 -18.83
C GLU A 161 5.77 6.76 -17.56
N ALA A 162 5.37 5.50 -17.58
CA ALA A 162 5.62 4.56 -16.49
C ALA A 162 7.05 4.02 -16.58
N LEU A 163 7.84 4.21 -15.52
CA LEU A 163 9.25 3.78 -15.49
C LEU A 163 9.40 2.45 -14.74
N ASN A 164 8.70 1.42 -15.20
CA ASN A 164 8.70 0.09 -14.58
C ASN A 164 9.17 -1.03 -15.50
N ASP A 165 9.61 -2.11 -14.86
CA ASP A 165 9.43 -3.45 -15.41
C ASP A 165 8.09 -3.98 -14.87
N LEU A 166 7.27 -4.55 -15.75
CA LEU A 166 5.85 -4.88 -15.56
C LEU A 166 5.56 -5.84 -14.38
N SER A 167 6.60 -6.40 -13.75
CA SER A 167 6.48 -7.32 -12.62
C SER A 167 6.30 -6.63 -11.26
N ARG A 168 6.83 -5.41 -11.06
CA ARG A 168 6.91 -4.75 -9.74
C ARG A 168 6.89 -3.23 -9.89
N SER A 169 5.83 -2.55 -9.44
CA SER A 169 5.79 -1.07 -9.43
C SER A 169 6.91 -0.51 -8.54
N ARG A 170 7.69 0.43 -9.10
CA ARG A 170 8.68 1.25 -8.38
C ARG A 170 8.14 2.64 -8.03
N ASP A 171 6.88 2.95 -8.38
CA ASP A 171 6.23 4.27 -8.25
C ASP A 171 6.98 5.45 -8.94
N TYR A 172 7.93 5.13 -9.83
CA TYR A 172 8.61 6.09 -10.69
C TYR A 172 7.84 6.31 -12.00
N VAL A 173 7.64 7.58 -12.34
CA VAL A 173 7.06 8.04 -13.61
C VAL A 173 7.91 9.17 -14.18
N ALA A 174 7.77 9.46 -15.47
CA ALA A 174 8.37 10.64 -16.09
C ALA A 174 7.34 11.50 -16.79
N SER A 175 7.54 12.81 -16.74
CA SER A 175 6.89 13.79 -17.60
C SER A 175 7.97 14.46 -18.45
N GLY A 176 8.12 14.00 -19.70
CA GLY A 176 9.28 14.31 -20.53
C GLY A 176 10.59 13.86 -19.85
N GLU A 177 11.55 14.78 -19.71
CA GLU A 177 12.83 14.50 -19.02
C GLU A 177 12.74 14.56 -17.49
N THR A 178 11.62 15.00 -16.92
CA THR A 178 11.46 15.15 -15.47
C THR A 178 11.04 13.82 -14.85
N VAL A 179 11.88 13.27 -13.97
CA VAL A 179 11.61 12.03 -13.24
C VAL A 179 10.92 12.33 -11.92
N ILE A 180 9.88 11.57 -11.60
CA ILE A 180 9.01 11.74 -10.43
C ILE A 180 8.89 10.40 -9.72
N TYR A 181 9.09 10.40 -8.40
CA TYR A 181 8.79 9.27 -7.53
C TYR A 181 7.61 9.64 -6.64
N GLY A 182 6.46 8.98 -6.81
CA GLY A 182 5.24 9.33 -6.09
C GLY A 182 4.88 10.81 -6.28
N ASN A 183 5.04 11.62 -5.23
CA ASN A 183 4.81 13.08 -5.25
C ASN A 183 6.11 13.92 -5.25
N THR A 184 7.26 13.32 -5.51
CA THR A 184 8.57 13.98 -5.40
C THR A 184 9.27 14.03 -6.75
N VAL A 185 9.60 15.24 -7.21
CA VAL A 185 10.47 15.45 -8.37
C VAL A 185 11.92 15.17 -7.99
N LEU A 186 12.61 14.33 -8.77
CA LEU A 186 14.03 14.04 -8.58
C LEU A 186 14.88 15.22 -9.06
N ARG A 187 15.21 16.13 -8.15
CA ARG A 187 15.95 17.35 -8.47
C ARG A 187 17.35 17.05 -9.01
N GLY A 188 17.65 17.58 -10.20
CA GLY A 188 18.95 17.38 -10.86
C GLY A 188 19.12 16.00 -11.48
N CYS A 189 18.04 15.25 -11.67
CA CYS A 189 17.99 14.05 -12.49
C CYS A 189 17.27 14.33 -13.81
N SER A 190 17.79 13.77 -14.91
CA SER A 190 17.12 13.71 -16.22
C SER A 190 16.81 12.26 -16.52
N LEU A 191 15.66 11.99 -17.14
CA LEU A 191 15.27 10.63 -17.52
C LEU A 191 16.38 9.90 -18.31
N SER A 192 17.07 10.61 -19.20
CA SER A 192 18.18 10.05 -19.99
C SER A 192 19.36 9.50 -19.19
N HIS A 193 19.50 9.87 -17.91
CA HIS A 193 20.58 9.42 -17.02
C HIS A 193 20.07 8.55 -15.87
N LEU A 194 18.76 8.26 -15.84
CA LEU A 194 18.15 7.45 -14.79
C LEU A 194 18.46 5.97 -15.02
N GLU A 195 18.95 5.33 -13.96
CA GLU A 195 19.26 3.92 -13.94
C GLU A 195 18.73 3.30 -12.64
N PHE A 196 18.10 2.14 -12.76
CA PHE A 196 17.60 1.39 -11.63
C PHE A 196 18.53 0.23 -11.29
N PHE A 197 18.72 -0.01 -9.99
CA PHE A 197 19.39 -1.21 -9.50
C PHE A 197 18.46 -2.45 -9.62
N GLU A 198 19.06 -3.64 -9.73
CA GLU A 198 18.36 -4.89 -10.03
C GLU A 198 17.43 -5.39 -8.89
N ASP A 199 16.38 -6.11 -9.31
CA ASP A 199 15.25 -6.85 -8.69
C ASP A 199 14.86 -6.83 -7.19
N ILE A 200 15.55 -6.14 -6.28
CA ILE A 200 15.24 -6.13 -4.82
C ILE A 200 15.22 -4.70 -4.24
N GLU A 201 15.75 -3.74 -4.98
CA GLU A 201 16.15 -2.42 -4.47
C GLU A 201 15.28 -1.31 -5.06
N LYS A 202 13.96 -1.51 -5.01
CA LYS A 202 12.96 -0.69 -5.75
C LYS A 202 12.99 0.80 -5.42
N TYR A 203 13.49 1.16 -4.25
CA TYR A 203 13.58 2.54 -3.79
C TYR A 203 14.85 3.24 -4.24
N TRP A 204 15.90 2.48 -4.57
CA TRP A 204 17.19 3.01 -4.98
C TRP A 204 17.20 3.29 -6.48
N ALA A 205 17.72 4.45 -6.86
CA ALA A 205 17.98 4.81 -8.24
C ALA A 205 19.27 5.61 -8.34
N ARG A 206 20.00 5.42 -9.44
CA ARG A 206 21.13 6.24 -9.82
C ARG A 206 20.70 7.20 -10.90
N CYS A 207 21.14 8.45 -10.81
CA CYS A 207 20.95 9.41 -11.90
C CYS A 207 22.21 10.25 -12.08
N GLY A 208 23.03 9.87 -13.06
CA GLY A 208 24.39 10.40 -13.22
C GLY A 208 25.23 10.18 -11.95
N GLU A 209 25.77 11.26 -11.38
CA GLU A 209 26.62 11.22 -10.18
C GLU A 209 25.84 11.24 -8.86
N LYS A 210 24.51 11.11 -8.90
CA LYS A 210 23.65 11.17 -7.72
C LYS A 210 22.95 9.84 -7.47
N ILE A 211 22.78 9.54 -6.20
CA ILE A 211 21.97 8.44 -5.72
C ILE A 211 20.69 8.98 -5.09
N TYR A 212 19.59 8.29 -5.36
CA TYR A 212 18.27 8.60 -4.84
C TYR A 212 17.71 7.41 -4.08
N TYR A 213 17.05 7.71 -2.96
CA TYR A 213 16.24 6.79 -2.19
C TYR A 213 14.80 7.31 -2.12
N ALA A 214 13.86 6.58 -2.72
CA ALA A 214 12.44 6.95 -2.76
C ALA A 214 12.24 8.42 -3.21
N GLY A 215 12.96 8.82 -4.27
CA GLY A 215 12.95 10.17 -4.84
C GLY A 215 13.82 11.22 -4.12
N ASN A 216 14.37 10.93 -2.94
CA ASN A 216 15.21 11.85 -2.17
C ASN A 216 16.69 11.63 -2.45
N ILE A 217 17.48 12.69 -2.51
CA ILE A 217 18.94 12.61 -2.72
C ILE A 217 19.61 12.03 -1.47
N VAL A 218 20.54 11.10 -1.67
CA VAL A 218 21.43 10.58 -0.63
C VAL A 218 22.70 11.43 -0.62
N GLU A 219 22.77 12.38 0.30
CA GLU A 219 23.85 13.36 0.34
C GLU A 219 25.20 12.71 0.66
N GLY A 220 26.20 12.98 -0.18
CA GLY A 220 27.56 12.48 -0.01
C GLY A 220 27.80 11.03 -0.46
N ALA A 221 26.80 10.35 -1.03
CA ALA A 221 26.95 9.02 -1.61
C ALA A 221 27.83 9.05 -2.87
N ASP A 222 28.80 8.14 -2.95
CA ASP A 222 29.61 7.94 -4.15
C ASP A 222 28.88 7.06 -5.16
N ALA A 223 28.27 7.67 -6.17
CA ALA A 223 27.44 6.97 -7.15
C ALA A 223 28.19 5.94 -8.02
N GLN A 224 29.52 5.99 -8.06
CA GLN A 224 30.35 5.05 -8.83
C GLN A 224 30.51 3.70 -8.11
N SER A 225 30.65 3.73 -6.78
CA SER A 225 30.78 2.52 -5.95
C SER A 225 29.51 2.14 -5.17
N PHE A 226 28.43 2.91 -5.32
CA PHE A 226 27.18 2.66 -4.64
C PHE A 226 26.60 1.28 -4.96
N THR A 227 26.43 0.48 -3.92
CA THR A 227 25.90 -0.87 -3.98
C THR A 227 24.77 -0.96 -2.96
N PRO A 228 23.50 -1.03 -3.40
CA PRO A 228 22.43 -1.27 -2.47
C PRO A 228 22.48 -2.73 -1.99
N LEU A 229 22.11 -2.93 -0.72
CA LEU A 229 22.19 -4.21 -0.01
C LEU A 229 20.80 -4.84 0.13
N ASN A 230 19.80 -3.98 0.34
CA ASN A 230 18.39 -4.33 0.35
C ASN A 230 17.53 -3.07 0.15
N SER A 231 16.23 -3.14 0.45
CA SER A 231 15.29 -2.02 0.31
C SER A 231 15.55 -0.80 1.21
N TRP A 232 16.42 -0.91 2.21
CA TRP A 232 16.68 0.13 3.22
C TRP A 232 18.16 0.45 3.37
N LEU A 233 19.04 -0.54 3.18
CA LEU A 233 20.48 -0.41 3.33
C LEU A 233 21.19 -0.39 1.99
N ALA A 234 22.26 0.40 1.97
CA ALA A 234 23.23 0.44 0.90
C ALA A 234 24.60 0.82 1.45
N HIS A 235 25.64 0.67 0.65
CA HIS A 235 26.95 1.22 0.95
C HIS A 235 27.60 1.75 -0.31
N ASP A 236 28.59 2.60 -0.11
CA ASP A 236 29.62 2.87 -1.12
C ASP A 236 30.97 2.39 -0.57
N ASN A 237 32.08 2.73 -1.23
CA ASN A 237 33.41 2.34 -0.75
C ASN A 237 33.84 3.00 0.58
N TYR A 238 33.08 3.96 1.09
CA TYR A 238 33.47 4.79 2.23
C TYR A 238 32.53 4.62 3.42
N ARG A 239 31.22 4.44 3.19
CA ARG A 239 30.19 4.50 4.24
C ARG A 239 29.00 3.59 3.92
N PHE A 240 28.20 3.36 4.94
CA PHE A 240 26.89 2.72 4.83
C PHE A 240 25.78 3.77 4.95
N TYR A 241 24.65 3.47 4.32
CA TYR A 241 23.47 4.31 4.28
C TYR A 241 22.24 3.51 4.71
N GLU A 242 21.44 4.06 5.61
CA GLU A 242 20.08 3.65 5.87
C GLU A 242 19.14 4.69 5.27
N CYS A 243 18.44 4.34 4.20
CA CYS A 243 17.63 5.25 3.39
C CYS A 243 18.47 6.44 2.86
N THR A 244 18.35 7.60 3.48
CA THR A 244 19.10 8.81 3.10
C THR A 244 20.17 9.19 4.12
N GLU A 245 20.27 8.47 5.23
CA GLU A 245 21.15 8.81 6.34
C GLU A 245 22.38 7.92 6.35
N VAL A 246 23.53 8.51 6.71
CA VAL A 246 24.76 7.74 6.94
C VAL A 246 24.59 6.94 8.24
N THR A 247 24.89 5.65 8.20
CA THR A 247 24.83 4.79 9.38
C THR A 247 26.24 4.40 9.83
N ASP A 248 26.49 4.49 11.13
CA ASP A 248 27.74 4.07 11.73
C ASP A 248 27.69 2.58 12.04
N THR A 249 28.67 1.85 11.55
CA THR A 249 28.84 0.42 11.80
C THR A 249 30.30 0.10 12.02
N THR A 250 30.56 -1.05 12.65
CA THR A 250 31.91 -1.55 12.79
C THR A 250 32.45 -1.99 11.43
N ALA A 251 31.59 -2.41 10.48
CA ALA A 251 31.94 -2.97 9.17
C ALA A 251 32.82 -2.06 8.28
N ASP A 252 33.74 -2.68 7.54
CA ASP A 252 34.52 -2.00 6.50
C ASP A 252 33.75 -1.98 5.16
N ALA A 253 33.26 -0.79 4.77
CA ALA A 253 32.47 -0.58 3.57
C ALA A 253 33.20 -0.98 2.28
N SER A 254 34.53 -0.82 2.23
CA SER A 254 35.34 -1.07 1.03
C SER A 254 35.52 -2.55 0.70
N SER A 255 35.38 -3.43 1.70
CA SER A 255 35.51 -4.88 1.54
C SER A 255 34.20 -5.63 1.81
N PHE A 256 33.09 -4.92 1.97
CA PHE A 256 31.79 -5.48 2.31
C PHE A 256 31.19 -6.25 1.12
N GLN A 257 30.93 -7.53 1.32
CA GLN A 257 30.44 -8.42 0.26
C GLN A 257 29.39 -9.39 0.78
N ARG A 258 28.39 -9.67 -0.05
CA ARG A 258 27.36 -10.66 0.23
C ARG A 258 27.94 -12.07 0.18
N ILE A 259 27.61 -12.89 1.18
CA ILE A 259 27.83 -14.33 1.17
C ILE A 259 26.57 -14.99 0.61
N ASP A 260 25.59 -15.27 1.48
CA ASP A 260 24.26 -15.79 1.14
C ASP A 260 23.35 -15.70 2.38
N GLY A 261 22.04 -15.92 2.23
CA GLY A 261 21.12 -16.09 3.37
C GLY A 261 21.03 -14.89 4.32
N GLY A 262 21.32 -13.67 3.84
CA GLY A 262 21.37 -12.46 4.66
C GLY A 262 22.72 -12.24 5.37
N TYR A 263 23.70 -13.12 5.17
CA TYR A 263 25.05 -12.97 5.68
C TYR A 263 25.96 -12.24 4.70
N TYR A 264 26.82 -11.42 5.27
CA TYR A 264 27.81 -10.59 4.59
C TYR A 264 29.15 -10.73 5.31
N ARG A 265 30.23 -10.36 4.62
CA ARG A 265 31.57 -10.32 5.20
C ARG A 265 32.28 -9.04 4.81
N ASP A 266 33.15 -8.58 5.70
CA ASP A 266 34.27 -7.72 5.33
C ASP A 266 35.58 -8.53 5.48
N HIS A 267 36.74 -7.89 5.37
CA HIS A 267 38.03 -8.58 5.56
C HIS A 267 38.27 -9.14 6.97
N HIS A 268 37.51 -8.71 7.98
CA HIS A 268 37.79 -8.95 9.40
C HIS A 268 36.63 -9.59 10.18
N ARG A 269 35.39 -9.54 9.68
CA ARG A 269 34.16 -9.91 10.39
C ARG A 269 33.09 -10.48 9.47
N ILE A 270 32.13 -11.17 10.08
CA ILE A 270 30.87 -11.60 9.46
C ILE A 270 29.73 -10.75 10.01
N PHE A 271 28.78 -10.42 9.15
CA PHE A 271 27.59 -9.66 9.48
C PHE A 271 26.33 -10.38 9.03
N TYR A 272 25.24 -10.16 9.75
CA TYR A 272 23.91 -10.61 9.39
C TYR A 272 22.98 -9.40 9.23
N LEU A 273 22.24 -9.35 8.13
CA LEU A 273 21.35 -8.26 7.75
C LEU A 273 19.91 -8.78 7.65
N PRO A 274 19.11 -8.73 8.73
CA PRO A 274 17.70 -9.12 8.70
C PRO A 274 16.83 -8.11 7.96
N ASP A 275 17.07 -6.81 8.17
CA ASP A 275 16.30 -5.69 7.61
C ASP A 275 17.20 -4.44 7.45
N SER A 276 16.97 -3.37 8.20
CA SER A 276 17.72 -2.11 8.13
C SER A 276 18.91 -2.02 9.08
N THR A 277 19.29 -3.13 9.71
CA THR A 277 20.42 -3.20 10.65
C THR A 277 21.54 -4.09 10.13
N ILE A 278 22.78 -3.62 10.30
CA ILE A 278 24.00 -4.40 10.06
C ILE A 278 24.46 -4.94 11.43
N GLN A 279 24.28 -6.24 11.66
CA GLN A 279 24.62 -6.89 12.93
C GLN A 279 25.92 -7.67 12.77
N GLU A 280 26.91 -7.41 13.62
CA GLU A 280 28.13 -8.23 13.68
C GLU A 280 27.80 -9.59 14.32
N VAL A 281 28.25 -10.68 13.69
CA VAL A 281 28.11 -12.03 14.23
C VAL A 281 29.32 -12.31 15.10
N GLU A 282 29.13 -12.27 16.42
CA GLU A 282 30.22 -12.41 17.38
C GLU A 282 30.78 -13.83 17.46
N GLY A 283 32.10 -13.94 17.63
CA GLY A 283 32.78 -15.21 17.93
C GLY A 283 32.94 -16.16 16.74
N VAL A 284 32.80 -15.66 15.51
CA VAL A 284 32.91 -16.44 14.28
C VAL A 284 34.36 -16.77 13.92
N ASP A 285 34.62 -18.02 13.51
CA ASP A 285 35.82 -18.36 12.75
C ASP A 285 35.63 -18.03 11.26
N LEU A 286 36.22 -16.91 10.83
CA LEU A 286 36.14 -16.39 9.46
C LEU A 286 36.58 -17.37 8.36
N ASN A 287 37.49 -18.29 8.69
CA ASN A 287 38.05 -19.22 7.69
C ASN A 287 37.14 -20.40 7.42
N THR A 288 36.27 -20.74 8.37
CA THR A 288 35.41 -21.93 8.31
C THR A 288 33.93 -21.58 8.29
N PHE A 289 33.57 -20.29 8.33
CA PHE A 289 32.20 -19.83 8.23
C PHE A 289 31.57 -20.18 6.88
N GLU A 290 30.42 -20.85 6.94
CA GLU A 290 29.60 -21.17 5.79
C GLU A 290 28.11 -20.98 6.08
N VAL A 291 27.38 -20.49 5.08
CA VAL A 291 25.93 -20.35 5.13
C VAL A 291 25.31 -21.68 4.68
N VAL A 292 24.70 -22.39 5.62
CA VAL A 292 24.12 -23.71 5.39
C VAL A 292 22.92 -23.91 6.31
N TYR A 293 21.77 -24.22 5.72
CA TYR A 293 20.59 -24.56 6.49
C TYR A 293 20.66 -25.99 7.01
N GLU A 294 20.71 -26.14 8.33
CA GLU A 294 20.75 -27.44 9.01
C GLU A 294 19.70 -27.51 10.12
N VAL A 295 19.12 -28.70 10.29
CA VAL A 295 18.20 -29.01 11.39
C VAL A 295 18.73 -30.24 12.12
N LEU A 296 19.15 -30.06 13.37
CA LEU A 296 19.70 -31.11 14.23
C LEU A 296 18.84 -31.24 15.49
N GLY A 297 17.95 -32.25 15.48
CA GLY A 297 16.95 -32.40 16.54
C GLY A 297 16.00 -31.22 16.58
N GLU A 298 15.98 -30.49 17.70
CA GLU A 298 15.17 -29.28 17.89
C GLU A 298 15.92 -27.98 17.49
N VAL A 299 17.22 -28.06 17.19
CA VAL A 299 18.05 -26.90 16.83
C VAL A 299 17.99 -26.69 15.32
N ARG A 300 17.75 -25.44 14.91
CA ARG A 300 17.83 -24.97 13.52
C ARG A 300 18.96 -23.96 13.41
N SER A 301 19.75 -24.04 12.35
CA SER A 301 20.82 -23.09 12.03
C SER A 301 20.80 -22.77 10.54
N ASP A 302 21.12 -21.54 10.17
CA ASP A 302 21.25 -21.08 8.78
C ASP A 302 22.71 -20.78 8.40
N ALA A 303 23.62 -20.80 9.36
CA ALA A 303 25.06 -20.77 9.14
C ALA A 303 25.81 -21.55 10.24
N ARG A 304 27.07 -21.87 9.98
CA ARG A 304 27.97 -22.49 10.95
C ARG A 304 29.42 -22.13 10.68
N ASP A 305 30.26 -22.36 11.67
CA ASP A 305 31.71 -22.41 11.53
C ASP A 305 32.27 -23.70 12.19
N ALA A 306 33.58 -23.82 12.34
CA ALA A 306 34.22 -24.98 12.96
C ALA A 306 33.83 -25.23 14.44
N HIS A 307 33.27 -24.24 15.13
CA HIS A 307 33.05 -24.25 16.58
C HIS A 307 31.60 -23.95 17.00
N SER A 308 30.79 -23.42 16.10
CA SER A 308 29.52 -22.79 16.40
C SER A 308 28.53 -22.93 15.27
N ARG A 309 27.25 -22.81 15.62
CA ARG A 309 26.13 -22.72 14.69
C ARG A 309 25.41 -21.41 14.94
N TYR A 310 24.83 -20.85 13.89
CA TYR A 310 24.17 -19.56 13.92
C TYR A 310 22.79 -19.66 13.30
N TYR A 311 21.87 -18.88 13.84
CA TYR A 311 20.54 -18.69 13.27
C TYR A 311 20.21 -17.21 13.35
N ASN A 312 19.93 -16.59 12.21
CA ASN A 312 19.70 -15.14 12.11
C ASN A 312 20.82 -14.31 12.76
N GLY A 313 22.09 -14.70 12.56
CA GLY A 313 23.24 -13.99 13.13
C GLY A 313 23.49 -14.24 14.63
N GLU A 314 22.63 -14.98 15.33
CA GLU A 314 22.84 -15.32 16.74
C GLU A 314 23.37 -16.75 16.89
N ARG A 315 24.31 -16.96 17.81
CA ARG A 315 24.87 -18.29 18.09
C ARG A 315 23.82 -19.20 18.72
N VAL A 316 23.53 -20.32 18.08
CA VAL A 316 22.65 -21.38 18.58
C VAL A 316 23.48 -22.62 18.94
N SER A 317 23.40 -23.04 20.21
CA SER A 317 24.03 -24.22 20.83
C SER A 317 25.01 -25.07 20.00
N SER A 318 26.25 -25.15 20.48
CA SER A 318 27.21 -26.23 20.18
C SER A 318 26.77 -27.53 20.87
N HIS A 319 26.73 -28.66 20.15
CA HIS A 319 26.85 -29.97 20.81
C HIS A 319 28.29 -30.19 21.25
#